data_AF-A0AB39FAC4-F1
#
_entry.id   AF-A0AB39FAC4-F1
#
_cell.length_a   1.000
_cell.length_b   1.000
_cell.length_c   1.000
_cell.angle_alpha   90.00
_cell.angle_beta   90.00
_cell.angle_gamma   90.00
#
_symmetry.space_group_name_H-M   'P 1'
#
loop_
_entity.id
_entity.type
_entity.pdbx_description
1 polymer ?
#
loop_
_entity_poly.entity_id
_entity_poly.type
_entity_poly.pdbx_seq_one_letter_code
_entity_poly.pdbx_strand_id
1 'polypeptide(L)'
;MHSNLDTRLLAIAQRAAREGIGALSLDEALTAALVLDRNDWLRERGYSIADALDRIGTDWAARVPAVARQFQTDLSQAQLRFSFEIIPRKGDGEGYLLRLLDQGEEVGCGHFPARGKSVRFADDQCAYDEAHAAGLAWLDSKQAQALPALQH
;
A
#
# COMPACT_ATOMS: atom_id res chain seq x y z
N MET A 1 -25.02 8.26 -1.17
CA MET A 1 -24.67 8.63 -2.56
C MET A 1 -23.39 9.43 -2.49
N HIS A 2 -22.28 8.91 -3.04
CA HIS A 2 -21.03 9.68 -3.11
C HIS A 2 -21.16 10.74 -4.20
N SER A 3 -20.73 11.96 -3.88
CA SER A 3 -20.72 13.06 -4.84
C SER A 3 -19.65 12.78 -5.90
N ASN A 4 -19.85 13.21 -7.16
CA ASN A 4 -18.83 13.05 -8.22
C ASN A 4 -17.45 13.62 -7.78
N LEU A 5 -17.49 14.67 -6.95
CA LEU A 5 -16.32 15.28 -6.33
C LEU A 5 -15.61 14.35 -5.34
N ASP A 6 -16.34 13.64 -4.47
CA ASP A 6 -15.75 12.69 -3.51
C ASP A 6 -14.96 11.60 -4.23
N THR A 7 -15.53 11.06 -5.33
CA THR A 7 -14.87 10.07 -6.19
C THR A 7 -13.58 10.63 -6.80
N ARG A 8 -13.60 11.89 -7.25
CA ARG A 8 -12.42 12.54 -7.83
C ARG A 8 -11.33 12.83 -6.80
N LEU A 9 -11.67 13.26 -5.60
CA LEU A 9 -10.68 13.46 -4.53
C LEU A 9 -10.04 12.13 -4.13
N LEU A 10 -10.86 11.07 -4.02
CA LEU A 10 -10.37 9.73 -3.70
C LEU A 10 -9.42 9.21 -4.77
N ALA A 11 -9.77 9.39 -6.05
CA ALA A 11 -8.95 9.08 -7.21
C ALA A 11 -7.54 9.73 -7.14
N ILE A 12 -7.51 11.02 -6.83
CA ILE A 12 -6.29 11.81 -6.72
C ILE A 12 -5.42 11.27 -5.57
N ALA A 13 -6.02 11.00 -4.41
CA ALA A 13 -5.32 10.46 -3.25
C ALA A 13 -4.74 9.06 -3.54
N GLN A 14 -5.50 8.18 -4.19
CA GLN A 14 -5.05 6.84 -4.58
C GLN A 14 -3.88 6.88 -5.55
N ARG A 15 -3.95 7.75 -6.56
CA ARG A 15 -2.84 7.94 -7.50
C ARG A 15 -1.59 8.46 -6.79
N ALA A 16 -1.75 9.47 -5.93
CA ALA A 16 -0.64 10.04 -5.17
C ALA A 16 0.00 9.03 -4.21
N ALA A 17 -0.79 8.17 -3.57
CA ALA A 17 -0.28 7.12 -2.69
C ALA A 17 0.61 6.10 -3.44
N ARG A 18 0.33 5.86 -4.73
CA ARG A 18 1.07 4.90 -5.57
C ARG A 18 2.28 5.52 -6.28
N GLU A 19 2.13 6.75 -6.76
CA GLU A 19 3.09 7.39 -7.69
C GLU A 19 3.78 8.62 -7.10
N GLY A 20 3.37 9.08 -5.92
CA GLY A 20 3.72 10.39 -5.39
C GLY A 20 2.99 11.54 -6.09
N ILE A 21 3.31 12.78 -5.71
CA ILE A 21 2.62 13.99 -6.20
C ILE A 21 3.28 14.66 -7.41
N GLY A 22 4.37 14.09 -7.94
CA GLY A 22 5.18 14.71 -8.98
C GLY A 22 4.45 14.93 -10.30
N ALA A 23 3.56 14.00 -10.66
CA ALA A 23 2.78 14.04 -11.91
C ALA A 23 1.37 14.67 -11.76
N LEU A 24 1.05 15.18 -10.57
CA LEU A 24 -0.23 15.84 -10.28
C LEU A 24 -0.15 17.34 -10.56
N SER A 25 -1.28 17.94 -10.94
CA SER A 25 -1.40 19.39 -10.92
C SER A 25 -1.22 19.92 -9.50
N LEU A 26 -0.96 21.22 -9.35
CA LEU A 26 -0.73 21.81 -8.03
C LEU A 26 -1.92 21.57 -7.09
N ASP A 27 -3.14 21.85 -7.54
CA ASP A 27 -4.34 21.73 -6.69
C ASP A 27 -4.63 20.26 -6.36
N GLU A 28 -4.34 19.33 -7.27
CA GLU A 28 -4.43 17.88 -7.02
C GLU A 28 -3.35 17.40 -6.04
N ALA A 29 -2.12 17.92 -6.13
CA ALA A 29 -1.05 17.59 -5.21
C ALA A 29 -1.37 18.08 -3.79
N LEU A 30 -1.89 19.30 -3.63
CA LEU A 30 -2.32 19.84 -2.35
C LEU A 30 -3.51 19.05 -1.79
N THR A 31 -4.48 18.71 -2.63
CA THR A 31 -5.62 17.86 -2.27
C THR A 31 -5.16 16.48 -1.79
N ALA A 32 -4.30 15.81 -2.55
CA ALA A 32 -3.74 14.51 -2.18
C ALA A 32 -2.98 14.59 -0.86
N ALA A 33 -2.14 15.61 -0.68
CA ALA A 33 -1.38 15.81 0.54
C ALA A 33 -2.29 16.01 1.77
N LEU A 34 -3.40 16.75 1.62
CA LEU A 34 -4.38 16.93 2.70
C LEU A 34 -5.15 15.64 3.01
N VAL A 35 -5.59 14.89 1.99
CA VAL A 35 -6.32 13.62 2.18
C VAL A 35 -5.44 12.54 2.81
N LEU A 36 -4.16 12.49 2.44
CA LEU A 36 -3.17 11.52 2.93
C LEU A 36 -2.43 11.98 4.20
N ASP A 37 -2.78 13.14 4.74
CA ASP A 37 -2.11 13.77 5.90
C ASP A 37 -0.58 13.93 5.73
N ARG A 38 -0.14 14.26 4.52
CA ARG A 38 1.26 14.48 4.14
C ARG A 38 1.65 15.95 4.23
N ASN A 39 1.84 16.43 5.46
CA ASN A 39 2.32 17.80 5.71
C ASN A 39 3.67 18.09 5.05
N ASP A 40 4.54 17.09 4.98
CA ASP A 40 5.82 17.15 4.30
C ASP A 40 5.66 17.49 2.81
N TRP A 41 4.69 16.89 2.12
CA TRP A 41 4.41 17.19 0.71
C TRP A 41 3.87 18.61 0.49
N LEU A 42 3.11 19.15 1.45
CA LEU A 42 2.70 20.57 1.41
C LEU A 42 3.92 21.49 1.55
N ARG A 43 4.81 21.19 2.50
CA ARG A 43 6.04 21.97 2.75
C ARG A 43 7.00 21.92 1.57
N GLU A 44 7.14 20.78 0.90
CA GLU A 44 7.94 20.63 -0.33
C GLU A 44 7.47 21.58 -1.43
N ARG A 45 6.17 21.89 -1.47
CA ARG A 45 5.58 22.85 -2.43
C ARG A 45 5.53 24.29 -1.89
N GLY A 46 5.97 24.52 -0.65
CA GLY A 46 5.95 25.84 -0.01
C GLY A 46 4.57 26.26 0.52
N TYR A 47 3.66 25.31 0.77
CA TYR A 47 2.32 25.59 1.27
C TYR A 47 2.17 25.22 2.75
N SER A 48 1.51 26.07 3.53
CA SER A 48 0.94 25.67 4.81
C SER A 48 -0.39 24.93 4.61
N ILE A 49 -0.92 24.31 5.67
CA ILE A 49 -2.26 23.70 5.62
C ILE A 49 -3.33 24.76 5.29
N ALA A 50 -3.22 25.96 5.88
CA ALA A 50 -4.18 27.04 5.65
C ALA A 50 -4.15 27.51 4.19
N ASP A 51 -2.96 27.71 3.63
CA ASP A 51 -2.81 28.12 2.23
C ASP A 51 -3.31 27.04 1.27
N ALA A 52 -3.07 25.77 1.60
CA ALA A 52 -3.55 24.65 0.79
C ALA A 52 -5.08 24.57 0.78
N LEU A 53 -5.72 24.76 1.95
CA LEU A 53 -7.19 24.75 2.08
C LEU A 53 -7.83 25.92 1.31
N ASP A 54 -7.24 27.12 1.40
CA ASP A 54 -7.69 28.29 0.63
C ASP A 54 -7.54 28.05 -0.88
N ARG A 55 -6.39 27.46 -1.28
CA ARG A 55 -6.06 27.19 -2.68
C ARG A 55 -6.98 26.18 -3.36
N ILE A 56 -7.31 25.07 -2.70
CA ILE A 56 -8.19 24.04 -3.28
C ILE A 56 -9.66 24.46 -3.30
N GLY A 57 -10.02 25.49 -2.51
CA GLY A 57 -11.36 26.04 -2.43
C GLY A 57 -12.30 25.30 -1.47
N THR A 58 -13.33 26.00 -1.00
CA THR A 58 -14.24 25.57 0.08
C THR A 58 -14.96 24.26 -0.22
N ASP A 59 -15.42 24.05 -1.46
CA ASP A 59 -16.14 22.82 -1.86
C ASP A 59 -15.26 21.57 -1.75
N TRP A 60 -13.99 21.66 -2.14
CA TRP A 60 -13.04 20.56 -2.05
C TRP A 60 -12.58 20.35 -0.61
N ALA A 61 -12.22 21.44 0.08
CA ALA A 61 -11.81 21.42 1.47
C ALA A 61 -12.85 20.77 2.39
N ALA A 62 -14.14 21.04 2.17
CA ALA A 62 -15.24 20.45 2.94
C ALA A 62 -15.34 18.91 2.81
N ARG A 63 -14.83 18.32 1.72
CA ARG A 63 -14.87 16.87 1.48
C ARG A 63 -13.65 16.12 1.97
N VAL A 64 -12.51 16.80 2.15
CA VAL A 64 -11.25 16.19 2.60
C VAL A 64 -11.43 15.23 3.78
N PRO A 65 -12.14 15.57 4.88
CA PRO A 65 -12.26 14.66 6.01
C PRO A 65 -13.02 13.37 5.69
N ALA A 66 -14.06 13.45 4.86
CA ALA A 66 -14.85 12.29 4.46
C ALA A 66 -14.04 11.36 3.55
N VAL A 67 -13.35 11.94 2.56
CA VAL A 67 -12.51 11.20 1.62
C VAL A 67 -11.31 10.56 2.33
N ALA A 68 -10.68 11.26 3.28
CA ALA A 68 -9.57 10.71 4.08
C ALA A 68 -10.02 9.47 4.86
N ARG A 69 -11.20 9.52 5.50
CA ARG A 69 -11.76 8.35 6.21
C ARG A 69 -12.09 7.19 5.27
N GLN A 70 -12.65 7.49 4.09
CA GLN A 70 -12.93 6.47 3.08
C GLN A 70 -11.62 5.80 2.63
N PHE A 71 -10.60 6.59 2.30
CA PHE A 71 -9.29 6.10 1.91
C PHE A 71 -8.67 5.18 2.97
N GLN A 72 -8.71 5.58 4.25
CA GLN A 72 -8.19 4.75 5.35
C GLN A 72 -8.98 3.45 5.53
N THR A 73 -10.30 3.50 5.32
CA THR A 73 -11.16 2.31 5.35
C THR A 73 -10.77 1.36 4.23
N ASP A 74 -10.63 1.86 3.00
CA ASP A 74 -10.26 1.08 1.82
C ASP A 74 -8.87 0.46 1.97
N LEU A 75 -7.91 1.24 2.49
CA LEU A 75 -6.56 0.78 2.79
C LEU A 75 -6.58 -0.33 3.84
N SER A 76 -7.34 -0.18 4.92
CA SER A 76 -7.47 -1.20 5.97
C SER A 76 -8.10 -2.48 5.42
N GLN A 77 -9.11 -2.37 4.57
CA GLN A 77 -9.73 -3.51 3.90
C GLN A 77 -8.76 -4.23 2.96
N ALA A 78 -7.99 -3.47 2.16
CA ALA A 78 -6.94 -4.02 1.31
C ALA A 78 -5.87 -4.73 2.15
N GLN A 79 -5.52 -4.20 3.33
CA GLN A 79 -4.57 -4.82 4.23
C GLN A 79 -5.06 -6.14 4.81
N LEU A 80 -6.33 -6.20 5.21
CA LEU A 80 -6.96 -7.40 5.76
C LEU A 80 -7.24 -8.48 4.69
N ARG A 81 -7.32 -8.08 3.42
CA ARG A 81 -7.59 -8.99 2.30
C ARG A 81 -6.42 -9.95 2.04
N PHE A 82 -5.19 -9.47 2.16
CA PHE A 82 -4.01 -10.28 1.88
C PHE A 82 -3.30 -10.70 3.16
N SER A 83 -2.77 -11.90 3.18
CA SER A 83 -1.92 -12.41 4.25
C SER A 83 -0.84 -13.31 3.67
N PHE A 84 0.16 -13.68 4.45
CA PHE A 84 1.10 -14.72 4.06
C PHE A 84 1.31 -15.73 5.18
N GLU A 85 1.67 -16.95 4.79
CA GLU A 85 2.01 -18.03 5.69
C GLU A 85 3.40 -18.56 5.35
N ILE A 86 4.17 -18.91 6.38
CA ILE A 86 5.47 -19.57 6.23
C ILE A 86 5.33 -20.98 6.81
N ILE A 87 5.47 -21.98 5.94
CA ILE A 87 5.32 -23.39 6.30
C ILE A 87 6.69 -24.07 6.29
N PRO A 88 7.16 -24.65 7.41
CA PRO A 88 8.41 -25.38 7.43
C PRO A 88 8.30 -26.68 6.63
N ARG A 89 9.30 -26.97 5.79
CA ARG A 89 9.41 -28.21 5.02
C ARG A 89 10.55 -29.06 5.56
N LYS A 90 10.27 -30.33 5.84
CA LYS A 90 11.28 -31.34 6.21
C LYS A 90 11.47 -32.34 5.07
N GLY A 91 12.71 -32.80 4.87
CA GLY A 91 13.07 -33.79 3.85
C GLY A 91 13.92 -33.18 2.73
N ASP A 92 13.82 -33.74 1.53
CA ASP A 92 14.59 -33.26 0.37
C ASP A 92 14.06 -31.88 -0.08
N GLY A 93 14.91 -30.86 -0.03
CA GLY A 93 14.48 -29.44 -0.14
C GLY A 93 14.02 -28.81 1.18
N GLU A 94 14.66 -29.18 2.29
CA GLU A 94 14.44 -28.59 3.62
C GLU A 94 14.58 -27.05 3.63
N GLY A 95 13.72 -26.38 4.41
CA GLY A 95 13.60 -24.93 4.45
C GLY A 95 12.15 -24.49 4.63
N TYR A 96 11.74 -23.40 3.98
CA TYR A 96 10.42 -22.81 4.16
C TYR A 96 9.68 -22.60 2.84
N LEU A 97 8.38 -22.88 2.86
CA LEU A 97 7.44 -22.48 1.82
C LEU A 97 6.71 -21.22 2.28
N LEU A 98 6.91 -20.12 1.57
CA LEU A 98 6.11 -18.91 1.70
C LEU A 98 4.88 -19.05 0.80
N ARG A 99 3.68 -18.83 1.36
CA ARG A 99 2.42 -18.78 0.61
C ARG A 99 1.80 -17.41 0.81
N LEU A 100 1.41 -16.77 -0.28
CA LEU A 100 0.64 -15.53 -0.27
C LEU A 100 -0.82 -15.86 -0.47
N LEU A 101 -1.67 -15.31 0.39
CA LEU A 101 -3.10 -15.59 0.41
C LEU A 101 -3.90 -14.31 0.08
N ASP A 102 -4.95 -14.47 -0.71
CA ASP A 102 -6.02 -13.49 -0.90
C ASP A 102 -7.31 -14.09 -0.32
N GLN A 103 -7.80 -13.52 0.79
CA GLN A 103 -8.95 -14.05 1.53
C GLN A 103 -8.84 -15.55 1.90
N GLY A 104 -7.60 -16.02 2.12
CA GLY A 104 -7.31 -17.41 2.46
C GLY A 104 -7.01 -18.34 1.27
N GLU A 105 -7.18 -17.87 0.03
CA GLU A 105 -6.81 -18.62 -1.17
C GLU A 105 -5.38 -18.29 -1.62
N GLU A 106 -4.60 -19.31 -1.99
CA GLU A 106 -3.22 -19.11 -2.42
C GLU A 106 -3.13 -18.44 -3.79
N VAL A 107 -2.51 -17.26 -3.83
CA VAL A 107 -2.30 -16.46 -5.05
C VAL A 107 -0.83 -16.37 -5.46
N GLY A 108 0.08 -16.96 -4.67
CA GLY A 108 1.50 -17.05 -5.00
C GLY A 108 2.29 -17.84 -3.96
N CYS A 109 3.42 -18.41 -4.36
CA CYS A 109 4.32 -19.14 -3.46
C CYS A 109 5.79 -18.94 -3.77
N GLY A 110 6.64 -19.05 -2.75
CA GLY A 110 8.09 -18.90 -2.80
C GLY A 110 8.79 -19.95 -1.95
N HIS A 111 9.93 -20.46 -2.43
CA HIS A 111 10.67 -21.53 -1.78
C HIS A 111 12.02 -21.01 -1.25
N PHE A 112 12.29 -21.24 0.03
CA PHE A 112 13.46 -20.76 0.74
C PHE A 112 14.22 -21.94 1.36
N PRO A 113 15.14 -22.58 0.62
CA PRO A 113 15.85 -23.77 1.09
C PRO A 113 16.91 -23.41 2.14
N ALA A 114 16.94 -24.13 3.27
CA ALA A 114 17.89 -23.93 4.36
C ALA A 114 19.18 -24.76 4.21
N ARG A 115 19.14 -25.88 3.46
CA ARG A 115 20.30 -26.79 3.24
C ARG A 115 20.24 -27.49 1.87
N GLY A 116 21.38 -28.04 1.39
CA GLY A 116 21.54 -28.61 0.03
C GLY A 116 22.62 -27.96 -0.85
N LYS A 117 22.72 -28.37 -2.13
CA LYS A 117 23.78 -27.89 -3.07
C LYS A 117 23.55 -26.49 -3.64
N SER A 118 22.36 -25.92 -3.45
CA SER A 118 21.95 -24.60 -3.97
C SER A 118 21.52 -23.66 -2.83
N VAL A 119 22.12 -23.84 -1.66
CA VAL A 119 21.78 -23.10 -0.44
C VAL A 119 22.27 -21.67 -0.55
N ARG A 120 21.35 -20.75 -0.32
CA ARG A 120 21.64 -19.32 -0.28
C ARG A 120 21.85 -18.80 1.15
N PHE A 121 21.44 -19.55 2.17
CA PHE A 121 21.36 -19.11 3.58
C PHE A 121 22.25 -19.94 4.50
N ALA A 122 22.86 -19.29 5.50
CA ALA A 122 23.85 -19.92 6.37
C ALA A 122 23.24 -20.95 7.36
N ASP A 123 21.97 -20.78 7.72
CA ASP A 123 21.21 -21.65 8.62
C ASP A 123 19.68 -21.52 8.43
N ASP A 124 18.92 -22.34 9.17
CA ASP A 124 17.45 -22.34 9.18
C ASP A 124 16.84 -21.00 9.64
N GLN A 125 17.52 -20.24 10.52
CA GLN A 125 17.01 -18.95 10.98
C GLN A 125 17.13 -17.92 9.86
N CYS A 126 18.26 -17.87 9.15
CA CYS A 126 18.43 -17.02 7.97
C CYS A 126 17.42 -17.35 6.87
N ALA A 127 17.10 -18.63 6.65
CA ALA A 127 16.11 -19.04 5.66
C ALA A 127 14.68 -18.59 6.05
N TYR A 128 14.35 -18.63 7.35
CA TYR A 128 13.07 -18.09 7.86
C TYR A 128 13.01 -16.58 7.73
N ASP A 129 14.06 -15.87 8.14
CA ASP A 129 14.11 -14.40 8.12
C ASP A 129 13.96 -13.87 6.69
N GLU A 130 14.59 -14.53 5.70
CA GLU A 130 14.40 -14.20 4.29
C GLU A 130 12.98 -14.49 3.81
N ALA A 131 12.42 -15.67 4.15
CA ALA A 131 11.05 -16.01 3.78
C ALA A 131 10.05 -14.99 4.37
N HIS A 132 10.31 -14.50 5.58
CA HIS A 132 9.53 -13.47 6.25
C HIS A 132 9.69 -12.10 5.58
N ALA A 133 10.92 -11.69 5.27
CA ALA A 133 11.18 -10.44 4.55
C ALA A 133 10.52 -10.43 3.16
N ALA A 134 10.60 -11.55 2.43
CA ALA A 134 9.93 -11.73 1.15
C ALA A 134 8.40 -11.72 1.28
N GLY A 135 7.86 -12.37 2.32
CA GLY A 135 6.43 -12.34 2.65
C GLY A 135 5.91 -10.92 2.90
N LEU A 136 6.63 -10.14 3.69
CA LEU A 136 6.32 -8.73 3.92
C LEU A 136 6.37 -7.89 2.63
N ALA A 137 7.40 -8.06 1.80
CA ALA A 137 7.53 -7.34 0.54
C ALA A 137 6.42 -7.69 -0.46
N TRP A 138 6.01 -8.96 -0.51
CA TRP A 138 4.89 -9.40 -1.35
C TRP A 138 3.56 -8.86 -0.87
N LEU A 139 3.36 -8.87 0.45
CA LEU A 139 2.16 -8.34 1.08
C LEU A 139 2.03 -6.84 0.81
N ASP A 140 3.09 -6.07 1.03
CA ASP A 140 3.15 -4.64 0.73
C ASP A 140 2.84 -4.36 -0.75
N SER A 141 3.45 -5.13 -1.67
CA SER A 141 3.19 -5.01 -3.11
C SER A 141 1.73 -5.31 -3.48
N LYS A 142 1.12 -6.35 -2.90
CA LYS A 142 -0.29 -6.68 -3.16
C LYS A 142 -1.24 -5.65 -2.56
N GLN A 143 -1.00 -5.21 -1.34
CA GLN A 143 -1.79 -4.18 -0.68
C GLN A 143 -1.68 -2.84 -1.44
N ALA A 144 -0.49 -2.49 -1.94
CA ALA A 144 -0.27 -1.31 -2.78
C ALA A 144 -0.95 -1.39 -4.15
N GLN A 145 -1.08 -2.60 -4.73
CA GLN A 145 -1.85 -2.84 -5.95
C GLN A 145 -3.36 -2.84 -5.71
N ALA A 146 -3.79 -3.22 -4.51
CA ALA A 146 -5.19 -3.34 -4.12
C ALA A 146 -5.78 -2.07 -3.51
N LEU A 147 -4.96 -1.06 -3.20
CA LEU A 147 -5.40 0.34 -3.17
C LEU A 147 -6.28 0.53 -4.40
N PRO A 148 -7.57 0.92 -4.24
CA PRO A 148 -8.52 0.82 -5.34
C PRO A 148 -7.98 1.63 -6.52
N ALA A 149 -7.48 0.95 -7.55
CA ALA A 149 -7.35 1.58 -8.85
C ALA A 149 -8.78 1.83 -9.28
N LEU A 150 -9.18 3.09 -9.39
CA LEU A 150 -10.49 3.47 -9.90
C LEU A 150 -10.82 2.57 -11.08
N GLN A 151 -11.89 1.78 -10.93
CA GLN A 151 -12.54 1.24 -12.10
C GLN A 151 -13.15 2.45 -12.82
N HIS A 152 -12.55 2.77 -13.97
CA HIS A 152 -13.02 3.79 -14.91
C HIS A 152 -14.44 3.51 -15.40
#